data_AF-A0A5Q5CBH5-F1
#
_entry.id   AF-A0A5Q5CBH5-F1
#
_cell.length_a   1.000
_cell.length_b   1.000
_cell.length_c   1.000
_cell.angle_alpha   90.00
_cell.angle_beta   90.00
_cell.angle_gamma   90.00
#
_symmetry.space_group_name_H-M   'P 1'
#
loop_
_entity.id
_entity.type
_entity.pdbx_description
1 polymer ?
#
loop_
_entity_poly.entity_id
_entity_poly.type
_entity_poly.pdbx_seq_one_letter_code
_entity_poly.pdbx_strand_id
1 'polypeptide(L)'
;MTGSAPTRPPDVDTGFWLWVAALPLLVIGYLIDNLMVPVAGASVFLKGMAVMIVVVVSAIVVTFLVLLRQGYRWTRTLLTAGGFGSVAYTVTNLFTVERESPVAAFGYAVTAIIGSVLIAGGIFLLHRKDANAFFTR
;
A
#
# COMPACT_ATOMS: atom_id res chain seq x y z
N MET A 1 35.88 -21.22 -5.23
CA MET A 1 34.86 -20.33 -5.81
C MET A 1 33.89 -19.94 -4.70
N THR A 2 34.17 -18.89 -3.95
CA THR A 2 33.25 -18.39 -2.91
C THR A 2 32.19 -17.55 -3.63
N GLY A 3 31.07 -18.18 -4.00
CA GLY A 3 29.93 -17.49 -4.58
C GLY A 3 29.38 -16.52 -3.54
N SER A 4 29.68 -15.23 -3.69
CA SER A 4 28.95 -14.17 -2.99
C SER A 4 27.48 -14.37 -3.32
N ALA A 5 26.63 -14.60 -2.30
CA ALA A 5 25.19 -14.65 -2.48
C ALA A 5 24.78 -13.43 -3.33
N PRO A 6 23.91 -13.59 -4.35
CA PRO A 6 23.55 -12.49 -5.22
C PRO A 6 22.99 -11.34 -4.37
N THR A 7 23.76 -10.26 -4.26
CA THR A 7 23.38 -9.10 -3.45
C THR A 7 22.08 -8.53 -3.98
N ARG A 8 21.05 -8.49 -3.13
CA ARG A 8 19.76 -7.89 -3.47
C ARG A 8 19.97 -6.41 -3.83
N PRO A 9 19.43 -5.92 -4.96
CA PRO A 9 19.63 -4.54 -5.38
C PRO A 9 19.07 -3.53 -4.36
N PRO A 10 19.73 -2.37 -4.15
CA PRO A 10 19.24 -1.30 -3.27
C PRO A 10 17.84 -0.80 -3.64
N ASP A 11 17.48 -0.83 -4.92
CA ASP A 11 16.15 -0.45 -5.42
C ASP A 11 15.05 -1.36 -4.89
N VAL A 12 15.31 -2.67 -4.76
CA VAL A 12 14.34 -3.64 -4.20
C VAL A 12 14.15 -3.40 -2.70
N ASP A 13 15.25 -3.11 -2.00
CA ASP A 13 15.20 -2.79 -0.58
C ASP A 13 14.46 -1.49 -0.28
N THR A 14 14.79 -0.44 -1.03
CA THR A 14 14.14 0.86 -0.91
C THR A 14 12.67 0.75 -1.29
N GLY A 15 12.36 0.09 -2.43
CA GLY A 15 10.98 -0.15 -2.85
C GLY A 15 10.16 -0.90 -1.81
N PHE A 16 10.74 -1.94 -1.19
CA PHE A 16 10.10 -2.64 -0.07
C PHE A 16 9.79 -1.70 1.10
N TRP A 17 10.73 -0.86 1.51
CA TRP A 17 10.53 0.03 2.66
C TRP A 17 9.50 1.12 2.38
N LEU A 18 9.45 1.64 1.15
CA LEU A 18 8.39 2.56 0.74
C LEU A 18 7.01 1.90 0.87
N TRP A 19 6.87 0.64 0.45
CA TRP A 19 5.63 -0.11 0.62
C TRP A 19 5.29 -0.40 2.09
N VAL A 20 6.30 -0.77 2.90
CA VAL A 20 6.11 -1.00 4.35
C VAL A 20 5.68 0.26 5.07
N ALA A 21 6.17 1.44 4.67
CA ALA A 21 5.74 2.72 5.21
C ALA A 21 4.37 3.16 4.67
N ALA A 22 4.08 2.88 3.41
CA ALA A 22 2.80 3.23 2.78
C ALA A 22 1.61 2.48 3.38
N LEU A 23 1.78 1.18 3.65
CA LEU A 23 0.71 0.32 4.15
C LEU A 23 0.03 0.86 5.43
N PRO A 24 0.73 1.17 6.53
CA PRO A 24 0.10 1.69 7.73
C PRO A 24 -0.54 3.07 7.49
N LEU A 25 0.03 3.91 6.62
CA LEU A 25 -0.59 5.19 6.27
C LEU A 25 -1.95 4.98 5.61
N LEU A 26 -2.02 4.14 4.58
CA LEU A 26 -3.30 3.86 3.90
C LEU A 26 -4.31 3.16 4.82
N VAL A 27 -3.86 2.27 5.70
CA VAL A 27 -4.73 1.67 6.73
C VAL A 27 -5.27 2.73 7.68
N ILE A 28 -4.44 3.66 8.16
CA ILE A 28 -4.89 4.76 9.03
C ILE A 28 -5.90 5.64 8.30
N GLY A 29 -5.62 6.04 7.05
CA GLY A 29 -6.56 6.82 6.24
C GLY A 29 -7.91 6.12 6.08
N TYR A 30 -7.89 4.82 5.77
CA TYR A 30 -9.09 4.01 5.70
C TYR A 30 -9.86 3.96 7.04
N LEU A 31 -9.16 3.79 8.16
CA LEU A 31 -9.78 3.76 9.48
C LEU A 31 -10.39 5.11 9.86
N ILE A 32 -9.75 6.23 9.52
CA ILE A 32 -10.31 7.57 9.71
C ILE A 32 -11.63 7.67 8.97
N ASP A 33 -11.68 7.30 7.68
CA ASP A 33 -12.91 7.35 6.90
C ASP A 33 -13.99 6.43 7.48
N ASN A 34 -13.66 5.16 7.70
CA ASN A 34 -14.63 4.15 8.16
C ASN A 34 -15.23 4.50 9.54
N LEU A 35 -14.42 5.07 10.44
CA LEU A 35 -14.84 5.35 11.81
C LEU A 35 -15.48 6.74 11.96
N MET A 36 -14.97 7.75 11.25
CA MET A 36 -15.32 9.16 11.48
C MET A 36 -16.31 9.72 10.46
N VAL A 37 -16.46 9.11 9.28
CA VAL A 37 -17.45 9.56 8.29
C VAL A 37 -18.81 8.94 8.61
N PRO A 38 -19.87 9.75 8.80
CA PRO A 38 -21.22 9.25 8.97
C PRO A 38 -21.71 8.69 7.63
N VAL A 39 -21.95 7.39 7.55
CA VAL A 39 -22.61 6.77 6.40
C VAL A 39 -24.01 6.37 6.84
N ALA A 40 -25.02 7.01 6.27
CA ALA A 40 -26.42 6.73 6.57
C ALA A 40 -26.72 5.24 6.35
N GLY A 41 -27.18 4.54 7.40
CA GLY A 41 -27.52 3.12 7.36
C GLY A 41 -26.35 2.14 7.54
N ALA A 42 -25.11 2.60 7.72
CA ALA A 42 -23.99 1.69 8.02
C ALA A 42 -24.06 1.20 9.47
N SER A 43 -24.40 -0.08 9.65
CA SER A 43 -24.40 -0.71 10.97
C SER A 43 -22.97 -0.84 11.53
N VAL A 44 -22.84 -0.86 12.86
CA VAL A 44 -21.55 -1.11 13.55
C VAL A 44 -20.94 -2.45 13.09
N PHE A 45 -21.80 -3.44 12.84
CA PHE A 45 -21.38 -4.72 12.28
C PHE A 45 -20.70 -4.57 10.90
N LEU A 46 -21.30 -3.80 9.99
CA LEU A 46 -20.72 -3.57 8.66
C LEU A 46 -19.38 -2.84 8.75
N LYS A 47 -19.27 -1.81 9.61
CA LYS A 47 -18.00 -1.11 9.87
C LYS A 47 -16.92 -2.08 10.40
N GLY A 48 -17.29 -2.99 11.30
CA GLY A 48 -16.38 -4.00 11.85
C GLY A 48 -15.91 -5.01 10.80
N MET A 49 -16.82 -5.49 9.94
CA MET A 49 -16.46 -6.37 8.83
C MET A 49 -15.50 -5.69 7.85
N ALA A 50 -15.71 -4.39 7.59
CA ALA A 50 -14.85 -3.61 6.72
C ALA A 50 -13.41 -3.50 7.29
N VAL A 51 -13.26 -3.28 8.60
CA VAL A 51 -11.97 -3.34 9.31
C VAL A 51 -11.32 -4.72 9.18
N MET A 52 -12.08 -5.79 9.37
CA MET A 52 -11.56 -7.16 9.22
C MET A 52 -10.99 -7.41 7.81
N ILE A 53 -11.72 -6.96 6.78
CA ILE A 53 -11.26 -7.07 5.38
C ILE A 53 -9.93 -6.33 5.20
N VAL A 54 -9.80 -5.11 5.71
CA VAL A 54 -8.55 -4.33 5.59
C VAL A 54 -7.39 -4.99 6.33
N VAL A 55 -7.63 -5.64 7.48
CA VAL A 55 -6.61 -6.43 8.18
C VAL A 55 -6.14 -7.61 7.32
N VAL A 56 -7.07 -8.36 6.73
CA VAL A 56 -6.75 -9.49 5.84
C VAL A 56 -5.97 -9.02 4.61
N VAL A 57 -6.42 -7.95 3.95
CA VAL A 57 -5.71 -7.36 2.80
C VAL A 57 -4.31 -6.91 3.20
N SER A 58 -4.15 -6.28 4.36
CA SER A 58 -2.84 -5.86 4.87
C SER A 58 -1.90 -7.04 5.09
N ALA A 59 -2.40 -8.13 5.67
CA ALA A 59 -1.61 -9.36 5.85
C ALA A 59 -1.17 -9.96 4.50
N ILE A 60 -2.04 -9.95 3.49
CA ILE A 60 -1.72 -10.40 2.13
C ILE A 60 -0.62 -9.52 1.52
N VAL A 61 -0.74 -8.19 1.63
CA VAL A 61 0.28 -7.26 1.13
C VAL A 61 1.61 -7.49 1.82
N VAL A 62 1.65 -7.61 3.15
CA VAL A 62 2.86 -7.93 3.90
C VAL A 62 3.49 -9.24 3.42
N THR A 63 2.67 -10.28 3.20
CA THR A 63 3.12 -11.56 2.67
C THR A 63 3.79 -11.37 1.30
N PHE A 64 3.15 -10.62 0.39
CA PHE A 64 3.74 -10.33 -0.92
C PHE A 64 5.01 -9.49 -0.83
N LEU A 65 5.14 -8.58 0.13
CA LEU A 65 6.38 -7.82 0.35
C LEU A 65 7.53 -8.72 0.83
N VAL A 66 7.23 -9.70 1.69
CA VAL A 66 8.23 -10.70 2.12
C VAL A 66 8.66 -11.58 0.94
N LEU A 67 7.72 -12.06 0.14
CA LEU A 67 8.02 -12.84 -1.07
C LEU A 67 8.76 -12.00 -2.14
N LEU A 68 8.46 -10.71 -2.25
CA LEU A 68 9.17 -9.78 -3.14
C LEU A 68 10.66 -9.71 -2.77
N ARG A 69 10.98 -9.65 -1.47
CA ARG A 69 12.38 -9.67 -1.00
C ARG A 69 13.12 -10.96 -1.32
N GLN A 70 12.39 -12.05 -1.55
CA GLN A 70 12.92 -13.36 -1.93
C GLN A 70 13.07 -13.53 -3.45
N GLY A 71 12.65 -12.54 -4.26
CA GLY A 71 12.80 -12.58 -5.73
C GLY A 71 11.61 -13.17 -6.49
N TYR A 72 10.46 -13.38 -5.85
CA TYR A 72 9.27 -13.91 -6.53
C TYR A 72 8.70 -12.91 -7.54
N ARG A 73 8.92 -13.13 -8.84
CA ARG A 73 8.48 -12.22 -9.94
C ARG A 73 7.01 -11.81 -9.94
N TRP A 74 6.09 -12.70 -9.55
CA TRP A 74 4.64 -12.45 -9.57
C TRP A 74 4.20 -11.43 -8.52
N THR A 75 4.95 -11.30 -7.43
CA THR A 75 4.65 -10.33 -6.36
C THR A 75 4.71 -8.90 -6.89
N ARG A 76 5.65 -8.59 -7.79
CA ARG A 76 5.76 -7.27 -8.42
C ARG A 76 4.50 -6.91 -9.19
N THR A 77 3.96 -7.83 -9.99
CA THR A 77 2.73 -7.58 -10.77
C THR A 77 1.53 -7.37 -9.83
N LEU A 78 1.38 -8.22 -8.81
CA LEU A 78 0.27 -8.12 -7.85
C LEU A 78 0.35 -6.82 -7.02
N LEU A 79 1.52 -6.49 -6.50
CA LEU A 79 1.75 -5.24 -5.77
C LEU A 79 1.54 -4.02 -6.66
N THR A 80 1.94 -4.09 -7.93
CA THR A 80 1.73 -2.98 -8.87
C THR A 80 0.24 -2.80 -9.16
N ALA A 81 -0.47 -3.87 -9.53
CA ALA A 81 -1.90 -3.81 -9.81
C ALA A 81 -2.71 -3.35 -8.57
N GLY A 82 -2.44 -3.95 -7.41
CA GLY A 82 -3.07 -3.58 -6.15
C GLY A 82 -2.72 -2.14 -5.75
N GLY A 83 -1.46 -1.73 -5.89
CA GLY A 83 -1.00 -0.38 -5.58
C GLY A 83 -1.64 0.68 -6.45
N PHE A 84 -1.72 0.46 -7.77
CA PHE A 84 -2.46 1.36 -8.66
C PHE A 84 -3.93 1.47 -8.28
N GLY A 85 -4.59 0.35 -7.97
CA GLY A 85 -5.97 0.34 -7.49
C GLY A 85 -6.15 1.15 -6.21
N SER A 86 -5.26 0.95 -5.23
CA SER A 86 -5.27 1.70 -3.97
C SER A 86 -5.04 3.20 -4.18
N VAL A 87 -4.09 3.59 -5.03
CA VAL A 87 -3.84 5.00 -5.36
C VAL A 87 -5.07 5.62 -6.04
N ALA A 88 -5.63 4.97 -7.05
CA ALA A 88 -6.81 5.47 -7.76
C ALA A 88 -8.01 5.64 -6.81
N TYR A 89 -8.28 4.64 -5.97
CA TYR A 89 -9.34 4.70 -4.97
C TYR A 89 -9.13 5.86 -3.99
N THR A 90 -7.92 5.96 -3.43
CA THR A 90 -7.58 6.94 -2.40
C THR A 90 -7.64 8.37 -2.95
N VAL A 91 -7.08 8.60 -4.14
CA VAL A 91 -7.15 9.89 -4.83
C VAL A 91 -8.60 10.25 -5.17
N THR A 92 -9.40 9.29 -5.63
CA THR A 92 -10.83 9.53 -5.90
C THR A 92 -11.54 9.99 -4.63
N ASN A 93 -11.42 9.24 -3.53
CA ASN A 93 -12.03 9.59 -2.24
C ASN A 93 -11.53 10.92 -1.66
N LEU A 94 -10.30 11.33 -1.99
CA LEU A 94 -9.77 12.63 -1.58
C LEU A 94 -10.58 13.79 -2.17
N PHE A 95 -11.11 13.62 -3.39
CA PHE A 95 -11.85 14.66 -4.11
C PHE A 95 -13.37 14.49 -4.08
N THR A 96 -13.89 13.29 -3.82
CA THR A 96 -15.33 12.99 -3.89
C THR A 96 -16.02 12.86 -2.54
N VAL A 97 -15.28 12.54 -1.47
CA VAL A 97 -15.88 12.30 -0.15
C VAL A 97 -15.81 13.56 0.69
N GLU A 98 -16.97 14.12 1.00
CA GLU A 98 -17.11 15.20 1.96
C GLU A 98 -16.91 14.68 3.39
N ARG A 99 -16.09 15.40 4.17
CA ARG A 99 -15.75 15.05 5.55
C ARG A 99 -16.07 16.23 6.44
N GLU A 100 -17.10 16.10 7.27
CA GLU A 100 -17.58 17.17 8.15
C GLU A 100 -16.56 17.55 9.24
N SER A 101 -15.77 16.58 9.70
CA SER A 101 -14.72 16.79 10.69
C SER A 101 -13.43 17.29 10.04
N PRO A 102 -12.92 18.49 10.39
CA PRO A 102 -11.65 19.01 9.87
C PRO A 102 -10.46 18.09 10.17
N VAL A 103 -10.49 17.44 11.33
CA VAL A 103 -9.45 16.49 11.76
C VAL A 103 -9.47 15.24 10.89
N ALA A 104 -10.65 14.72 10.56
CA ALA A 104 -10.78 13.56 9.66
C ALA A 104 -10.33 13.91 8.24
N ALA A 105 -10.72 15.09 7.73
CA ALA A 105 -10.31 15.58 6.42
C ALA A 105 -8.77 15.70 6.31
N PHE A 106 -8.14 16.35 7.29
CA PHE A 106 -6.70 16.53 7.30
C PHE A 106 -5.95 15.19 7.48
N GLY A 107 -6.39 14.37 8.42
CA GLY A 107 -5.77 13.06 8.68
C GLY A 107 -5.87 12.12 7.49
N TYR A 108 -7.02 12.09 6.82
CA TYR A 108 -7.18 11.35 5.57
C TYR A 108 -6.25 11.90 4.49
N ALA A 109 -6.24 13.21 4.25
CA ALA A 109 -5.44 13.82 3.18
C ALA A 109 -3.94 13.53 3.32
N VAL A 110 -3.38 13.69 4.53
CA VAL A 110 -1.96 13.44 4.79
C VAL A 110 -1.60 11.98 4.52
N THR A 111 -2.39 11.05 5.07
CA THR A 111 -2.12 9.62 4.94
C THR A 111 -2.32 9.13 3.51
N ALA A 112 -3.37 9.61 2.84
CA ALA A 112 -3.70 9.33 1.45
C ALA A 112 -2.59 9.77 0.49
N ILE A 113 -2.17 11.04 0.58
CA ILE A 113 -1.20 11.63 -0.35
C ILE A 113 0.17 10.96 -0.16
N ILE A 114 0.66 10.92 1.08
CA ILE A 114 1.99 10.36 1.37
C ILE A 114 2.00 8.87 1.03
N GLY A 115 0.99 8.10 1.47
CA GLY A 115 0.87 6.68 1.15
C GLY A 115 0.85 6.41 -0.35
N SER A 116 0.12 7.23 -1.12
CA SER A 116 0.06 7.08 -2.59
C SER A 116 1.40 7.36 -3.26
N VAL A 117 2.12 8.42 -2.84
CA VAL A 117 3.44 8.75 -3.38
C VAL A 117 4.46 7.64 -3.06
N LEU A 118 4.43 7.09 -1.85
CA LEU A 118 5.30 5.99 -1.45
C LEU A 118 5.02 4.72 -2.27
N ILE A 119 3.75 4.37 -2.52
CA ILE A 119 3.39 3.25 -3.42
C ILE A 119 3.94 3.50 -4.83
N ALA A 120 3.69 4.68 -5.40
CA ALA A 120 4.14 5.01 -6.75
C ALA A 120 5.68 4.96 -6.86
N GLY A 121 6.39 5.51 -5.87
CA GLY A 121 7.85 5.42 -5.79
C GLY A 121 8.34 3.97 -5.65
N GLY A 122 7.68 3.17 -4.82
CA GLY A 122 7.98 1.74 -4.67
C GLY A 122 7.80 0.98 -5.99
N ILE A 123 6.69 1.19 -6.69
CA ILE A 123 6.43 0.59 -8.01
C ILE A 123 7.52 1.00 -9.01
N PHE A 124 7.85 2.29 -9.07
CA PHE A 124 8.88 2.80 -9.98
C PHE A 124 10.24 2.12 -9.75
N LEU A 125 10.71 2.05 -8.50
CA LEU A 125 11.99 1.42 -8.16
C LEU A 125 12.01 -0.07 -8.52
N LEU A 126 10.91 -0.80 -8.32
CA LEU A 126 10.81 -2.23 -8.63
C LEU A 126 10.82 -2.55 -10.14
N HIS A 127 10.65 -1.54 -10.99
CA HIS A 127 10.74 -1.66 -12.45
C HIS A 127 12.07 -1.16 -13.02
N ARG A 128 12.99 -0.65 -12.18
CA ARG A 128 14.34 -0.30 -12.64
C ARG A 128 15.11 -1.52 -13.11
N LYS A 129 16.11 -1.30 -13.97
CA LYS A 129 16.90 -2.36 -14.62
C LYS A 129 17.48 -3.36 -13.61
N ASP A 130 18.04 -2.86 -12.51
CA ASP A 130 18.70 -3.71 -11.50
C ASP A 130 17.68 -4.58 -10.74
N ALA A 131 16.54 -3.99 -10.36
CA ALA A 131 15.43 -4.73 -9.76
C ALA A 131 14.83 -5.74 -10.74
N ASN A 132 14.67 -5.38 -12.02
CA ASN A 132 14.16 -6.27 -13.04
C ASN A 132 15.09 -7.48 -13.24
N ALA A 133 16.39 -7.24 -13.33
CA ALA A 133 17.40 -8.30 -13.42
C ALA A 133 17.39 -9.22 -12.19
N PHE A 134 17.00 -8.74 -11.01
CA PHE A 134 16.85 -9.58 -9.81
C PHE A 134 15.63 -10.51 -9.91
N PHE A 135 14.49 -10.05 -10.44
CA PHE A 135 13.26 -10.86 -10.56
C PHE A 135 13.23 -11.84 -11.74
N THR A 136 14.12 -11.67 -12.73
CA THR A 136 14.16 -12.51 -13.94
C THR A 136 15.33 -13.49 -13.97
N ARG A 137 16.08 -13.61 -12.86
CA ARG A 137 17.06 -14.69 -12.65
C ARG A 137 16.34 -16.01 -12.40
#